data_AF-A0A1W9UQS1-F1
#
_entry.id   AF-A0A1W9UQS1-F1
#
_cell.length_a   1.000
_cell.length_b   1.000
_cell.length_c   1.000
_cell.angle_alpha   90.00
_cell.angle_beta   90.00
_cell.angle_gamma   90.00
#
_symmetry.space_group_name_H-M   'P 1'
#
loop_
_entity.id
_entity.type
_entity.pdbx_description
1 polymer ?
#
loop_
_entity_poly.entity_id
_entity_poly.type
_entity_poly.pdbx_seq_one_letter_code
_entity_poly.pdbx_strand_id
1 'polypeptide(L)'
;MNVNDWELYGSSVFDAIFNDLIVSVQALKEKDPHNYMNHKKSKLLRRVYQSIIETVPQDPLHADFNLGKNTLGKHRQAWKRVKAGLPDRYRLFFKRSTGTQTIVYAWVNNEKCLRKDGAKSDVYRVFKTMLRKGEIAEDYDVLLSRASELETTEEQRSVLQ
;
A
#
# COMPACT_ATOMS: atom_id res chain seq x y z
N MET A 1 -3.94 4.29 -14.15
CA MET A 1 -2.88 5.17 -14.66
C MET A 1 -1.65 4.34 -15.04
N ASN A 2 -0.84 4.84 -15.98
CA ASN A 2 0.43 4.22 -16.37
C ASN A 2 1.61 5.07 -15.87
N VAL A 3 2.60 4.43 -15.23
CA VAL A 3 3.82 5.07 -14.74
C VAL A 3 5.01 4.16 -15.02
N ASN A 4 6.04 4.66 -15.71
CA ASN A 4 7.23 3.88 -16.10
C ASN A 4 6.85 2.56 -16.80
N ASP A 5 5.85 2.61 -17.69
CA ASP A 5 5.27 1.47 -18.41
C ASP A 5 4.53 0.45 -17.52
N TRP A 6 4.28 0.78 -16.25
CA TRP A 6 3.47 -0.04 -15.34
C TRP A 6 2.05 0.49 -15.19
N GLU A 7 1.07 -0.36 -15.42
CA GLU A 7 -0.32 -0.11 -15.05
C GLU A 7 -0.53 -0.37 -13.56
N LEU A 8 -1.14 0.60 -12.87
CA LEU A 8 -1.24 0.58 -11.42
C LEU A 8 -2.67 0.34 -10.97
N TYR A 9 -2.85 -0.61 -10.05
CA TYR A 9 -4.15 -1.02 -9.51
C TYR A 9 -4.14 -1.06 -7.99
N GLY A 10 -5.29 -0.77 -7.38
CA GLY A 10 -5.56 -0.92 -5.96
C GLY A 10 -6.58 -2.04 -5.72
N SER A 11 -6.34 -2.91 -4.75
CA SER A 11 -7.42 -3.79 -4.28
C SER A 11 -8.42 -2.99 -3.47
N SER A 12 -9.67 -3.46 -3.38
CA SER A 12 -10.72 -2.80 -2.60
C SER A 12 -10.34 -2.50 -1.14
N VAL A 13 -9.54 -3.37 -0.52
CA VAL A 13 -9.01 -3.18 0.85
C VAL A 13 -8.00 -2.03 0.90
N PHE A 14 -7.12 -1.93 -0.10
CA PHE A 14 -6.16 -0.84 -0.21
C PHE A 14 -6.90 0.48 -0.45
N ASP A 15 -7.82 0.50 -1.41
CA ASP A 15 -8.56 1.71 -1.79
C ASP A 15 -9.35 2.27 -0.63
N ALA A 16 -10.04 1.43 0.15
CA ALA A 16 -10.76 1.86 1.35
C ALA A 16 -9.83 2.58 2.34
N ILE A 17 -8.64 2.02 2.62
CA ILE A 17 -7.68 2.62 3.56
C ILE A 17 -7.07 3.90 2.99
N PHE A 18 -6.77 3.90 1.70
CA PHE A 18 -6.15 5.05 1.02
C PHE A 18 -7.12 6.23 0.97
N ASN A 19 -8.38 5.98 0.63
CA ASN A 19 -9.45 6.99 0.62
C ASN A 19 -9.74 7.52 2.03
N ASP A 20 -9.85 6.66 3.05
CA ASP A 20 -10.00 7.09 4.45
C ASP A 20 -8.85 7.99 4.90
N LEU A 21 -7.64 7.73 4.41
CA LEU A 21 -6.46 8.52 4.70
C LEU A 21 -6.50 9.87 3.99
N ILE A 22 -6.93 9.93 2.73
CA ILE A 22 -7.15 11.18 1.98
C ILE A 22 -8.18 12.05 2.69
N VAL A 23 -9.37 11.51 2.99
CA VAL A 23 -10.46 12.21 3.68
C VAL A 23 -9.99 12.73 5.04
N SER A 24 -9.24 11.91 5.79
CA SER A 24 -8.65 12.34 7.06
C SER A 24 -7.70 13.53 6.91
N VAL A 25 -6.92 13.58 5.82
CA VAL A 25 -5.96 14.67 5.58
C VAL A 25 -6.66 15.92 5.07
N GLN A 26 -7.72 15.78 4.26
CA GLN A 26 -8.59 16.89 3.86
C GLN A 26 -9.18 17.59 5.08
N ALA A 27 -9.79 16.84 6.01
CA ALA A 27 -10.33 17.39 7.24
C ALA A 27 -9.25 18.07 8.12
N LEU A 28 -8.01 17.55 8.11
CA LEU A 28 -6.89 18.20 8.79
C LEU A 28 -6.49 19.51 8.12
N LYS A 29 -6.47 19.54 6.78
CA LYS A 29 -6.17 20.74 5.98
C LYS A 29 -7.21 21.83 6.20
N GLU A 30 -8.49 21.49 6.22
CA GLU A 30 -9.57 22.45 6.52
C GLU A 30 -9.43 23.04 7.93
N LYS A 31 -9.03 22.23 8.90
CA LYS A 31 -8.88 22.65 10.29
C LYS A 31 -7.63 23.49 10.56
N ASP A 32 -6.51 23.14 9.95
CA ASP A 32 -5.22 23.83 10.12
C ASP A 32 -4.43 23.83 8.80
N PRO A 33 -4.79 24.71 7.85
CA PRO A 33 -4.20 24.75 6.51
C PRO A 33 -2.69 24.97 6.50
N HIS A 34 -2.15 25.59 7.55
CA HIS A 34 -0.73 25.94 7.63
C HIS A 34 0.13 24.82 8.23
N ASN A 35 -0.43 23.95 9.08
CA ASN A 35 0.36 22.90 9.76
C ASN A 35 -0.10 21.47 9.48
N TYR A 36 -1.19 21.23 8.74
CA TYR A 36 -1.71 19.86 8.52
C TYR A 36 -0.64 18.91 7.95
N MET A 37 0.28 19.41 7.13
CA MET A 37 1.39 18.62 6.55
C MET A 37 2.32 17.99 7.60
N ASN A 38 2.41 18.57 8.79
CA ASN A 38 3.22 18.04 9.88
C ASN A 38 2.54 16.86 10.61
N HIS A 39 1.24 16.69 10.44
CA HIS A 39 0.47 15.63 11.08
C HIS A 39 0.87 14.24 10.55
N LYS A 40 0.83 13.24 11.43
CA LYS A 40 1.25 11.85 11.13
C LYS A 40 0.50 11.23 9.95
N LYS A 41 -0.80 11.51 9.81
CA LYS A 41 -1.64 11.03 8.70
C LYS A 41 -1.21 11.64 7.35
N SER A 42 -0.94 12.94 7.33
CA SER A 42 -0.48 13.65 6.12
C SER A 42 0.89 13.13 5.67
N LYS A 43 1.80 12.93 6.63
CA LYS A 43 3.10 12.30 6.37
C LYS A 43 2.95 10.87 5.84
N LEU A 44 2.06 10.06 6.41
CA LEU A 44 1.78 8.72 5.92
C LEU A 44 1.23 8.76 4.49
N LEU A 45 0.24 9.61 4.22
CA LEU A 45 -0.40 9.73 2.91
C LEU A 45 0.63 10.05 1.83
N ARG A 46 1.45 11.08 2.07
CA ARG A 46 2.52 11.48 1.15
C ARG A 46 3.49 10.33 0.86
N ARG A 47 3.90 9.58 1.90
CA ARG A 47 4.83 8.46 1.73
C ARG A 47 4.21 7.25 1.03
N VAL A 48 2.93 6.98 1.28
CA VAL A 48 2.20 5.93 0.55
C VAL A 48 2.04 6.32 -0.91
N TYR A 49 1.61 7.57 -1.19
CA TYR A 49 1.48 8.06 -2.55
C TYR A 49 2.81 8.00 -3.32
N GLN A 50 3.89 8.53 -2.74
CA GLN A 50 5.23 8.43 -3.31
C GLN A 50 5.64 6.97 -3.57
N SER A 51 5.30 6.06 -2.65
CA SER A 51 5.61 4.64 -2.84
C SER A 51 4.89 4.06 -4.06
N ILE A 52 3.61 4.38 -4.25
CA ILE A 52 2.79 3.77 -5.31
C ILE A 52 2.97 4.43 -6.69
N ILE A 53 3.37 5.70 -6.74
CA ILE A 53 3.52 6.45 -8.00
C ILE A 53 4.96 6.70 -8.43
N GLU A 54 5.95 6.53 -7.55
CA GLU A 54 7.37 6.75 -7.90
C GLU A 54 8.20 5.52 -7.55
N THR A 55 8.26 5.16 -6.26
CA THR A 55 9.25 4.20 -5.77
C THR A 55 9.05 2.79 -6.30
N VAL A 56 7.81 2.29 -6.29
CA VAL A 56 7.52 0.93 -6.74
C VAL A 56 7.56 0.82 -8.28
N PRO A 57 6.95 1.72 -9.06
CA PRO A 57 7.02 1.64 -10.53
C PRO A 57 8.43 1.87 -11.10
N GLN A 58 9.35 2.51 -10.38
CA GLN A 58 10.74 2.70 -10.83
C GLN A 58 11.49 1.38 -10.98
N ASP A 59 11.36 0.45 -10.02
CA ASP A 59 11.90 -0.91 -10.12
C ASP A 59 11.10 -1.87 -9.23
N PRO A 60 9.96 -2.41 -9.70
CA PRO A 60 9.12 -3.28 -8.89
C PRO A 60 9.75 -4.67 -8.64
N LEU A 61 10.88 -4.98 -9.28
CA LEU A 61 11.63 -6.21 -9.05
C LEU A 61 12.70 -6.06 -7.98
N HIS A 62 12.99 -4.84 -7.53
CA HIS A 62 14.07 -4.55 -6.59
C HIS A 62 14.07 -5.46 -5.36
N ALA A 63 15.26 -5.90 -4.95
CA ALA A 63 15.44 -6.89 -3.90
C ALA A 63 14.94 -6.40 -2.53
N ASP A 64 14.93 -5.09 -2.29
CA ASP A 64 14.43 -4.51 -1.02
C ASP A 64 12.95 -4.76 -0.77
N PHE A 65 12.19 -5.01 -1.83
CA PHE A 65 10.79 -5.37 -1.74
C PHE A 65 10.57 -6.85 -1.41
N ASN A 66 11.61 -7.69 -1.46
CA ASN A 66 11.48 -9.09 -1.12
C ASN A 66 11.16 -9.29 0.36
N LEU A 67 10.28 -10.23 0.62
CA LEU A 67 10.01 -10.74 1.95
C LEU A 67 11.04 -11.82 2.31
N GLY A 68 11.49 -11.84 3.56
CA GLY A 68 12.24 -12.99 4.08
C GLY A 68 11.40 -14.27 3.95
N LYS A 69 12.05 -15.41 3.66
CA LYS A 69 11.42 -16.71 3.37
C LYS A 69 10.36 -17.16 4.39
N ASN A 70 10.48 -16.73 5.64
CA ASN A 70 9.59 -17.11 6.75
C ASN A 70 8.58 -16.02 7.16
N THR A 71 8.60 -14.84 6.51
CA THR A 71 7.75 -13.70 6.90
C THR A 71 6.26 -14.00 6.73
N LEU A 72 5.88 -14.39 5.51
CA LEU A 72 4.51 -14.79 5.18
C LEU A 72 4.35 -16.32 4.99
N GLY A 73 5.45 -17.07 5.05
CA GLY A 73 5.50 -18.49 4.72
C GLY A 73 6.06 -18.74 3.32
N LYS A 74 6.57 -19.95 3.08
CA LYS A 74 7.34 -20.30 1.87
C LYS A 74 6.57 -20.14 0.56
N HIS A 75 5.24 -20.25 0.58
CA HIS A 75 4.38 -20.18 -0.61
C HIS A 75 4.01 -18.75 -1.03
N ARG A 76 4.37 -17.73 -0.22
CA ARG A 76 3.97 -16.33 -0.41
C ARG A 76 5.11 -15.43 -0.89
N GLN A 77 6.09 -16.01 -1.59
CA GLN A 77 7.28 -15.29 -2.08
C GLN A 77 6.96 -14.28 -3.20
N ALA A 78 5.84 -14.45 -3.90
CA ALA A 78 5.36 -13.50 -4.90
C ALA A 78 4.91 -12.16 -4.28
N TRP A 79 4.60 -12.14 -2.98
CA TRP A 79 4.26 -10.90 -2.29
C TRP A 79 5.51 -10.05 -2.08
N LYS A 80 5.38 -8.77 -2.42
CA LYS A 80 6.39 -7.75 -2.24
C LYS A 80 5.96 -6.79 -1.14
N ARG A 81 6.93 -6.09 -0.54
CA ARG A 81 6.69 -5.22 0.61
C ARG A 81 7.57 -3.99 0.64
N VAL A 82 6.95 -2.82 0.53
CA VAL A 82 7.60 -1.54 0.82
C VAL A 82 7.72 -1.35 2.33
N LYS A 83 8.90 -0.95 2.78
CA LYS A 83 9.18 -0.51 4.17
C LYS A 83 9.99 0.78 4.22
N ALA A 84 10.88 0.99 3.25
CA ALA A 84 11.69 2.19 3.12
C ALA A 84 10.81 3.35 2.66
N GLY A 85 11.09 4.56 3.11
CA GLY A 85 10.28 5.74 2.83
C GLY A 85 8.99 5.86 3.66
N LEU A 86 8.38 4.75 4.06
CA LEU A 86 7.22 4.74 4.96
C LEU A 86 7.60 5.10 6.41
N PRO A 87 6.66 5.63 7.22
CA PRO A 87 6.88 5.75 8.66
C PRO A 87 7.25 4.42 9.29
N ASP A 88 8.00 4.46 10.39
CA ASP A 88 8.45 3.22 11.03
C ASP A 88 7.27 2.30 11.36
N ARG A 89 7.49 0.99 11.23
CA ARG A 89 6.50 -0.08 11.45
C ARG A 89 5.35 -0.14 10.45
N TYR A 90 5.26 0.77 9.48
CA TYR A 90 4.33 0.68 8.34
C TYR A 90 4.90 -0.12 7.19
N ARG A 91 4.04 -0.90 6.53
CA ARG A 91 4.33 -1.77 5.40
C ARG A 91 3.19 -1.65 4.40
N LEU A 92 3.57 -1.51 3.14
CA LEU A 92 2.67 -1.61 1.99
C LEU A 92 3.00 -2.91 1.26
N PHE A 93 1.99 -3.73 0.99
CA PHE A 93 2.11 -5.00 0.29
C PHE A 93 1.55 -4.89 -1.12
N PHE A 94 2.24 -5.48 -2.08
CA PHE A 94 1.83 -5.48 -3.48
C PHE A 94 2.25 -6.78 -4.17
N LYS A 95 1.66 -7.01 -5.34
CA LYS A 95 2.14 -7.97 -6.35
C LYS A 95 2.35 -7.26 -7.67
N ARG A 96 3.14 -7.86 -8.54
CA ARG A 96 3.34 -7.42 -9.91
C ARG A 96 3.23 -8.60 -10.87
N SER A 97 2.76 -8.38 -12.09
CA SER A 97 2.72 -9.43 -13.12
C SER A 97 4.10 -9.78 -13.64
N THR A 98 4.29 -10.99 -14.15
CA THR A 98 5.53 -11.39 -14.84
C THR A 98 5.54 -11.02 -16.32
N GLY A 99 4.41 -10.61 -16.91
CA GLY A 99 4.29 -10.42 -18.36
C GLY A 99 3.48 -9.21 -18.84
N THR A 100 2.53 -8.69 -18.07
CA THR A 100 1.64 -7.59 -18.50
C THR A 100 2.06 -6.21 -17.99
N GLN A 101 3.21 -6.09 -17.31
CA GLN A 101 3.65 -4.87 -16.62
C GLN A 101 2.56 -4.22 -15.76
N THR A 102 1.96 -5.00 -14.87
CA THR A 102 0.89 -4.53 -13.98
C THR A 102 1.32 -4.65 -12.52
N ILE A 103 0.95 -3.68 -11.68
CA ILE A 103 1.19 -3.67 -10.23
C ILE A 103 -0.14 -3.57 -9.51
N VAL A 104 -0.38 -4.46 -8.56
CA VAL A 104 -1.56 -4.41 -7.68
C VAL A 104 -1.12 -4.15 -6.24
N TYR A 105 -1.47 -2.98 -5.73
CA TYR A 105 -1.31 -2.61 -4.32
C TYR A 105 -2.44 -3.22 -3.50
N ALA A 106 -2.10 -4.19 -2.66
CA ALA A 106 -3.09 -4.99 -1.95
C ALA A 106 -3.45 -4.39 -0.60
N TRP A 107 -2.47 -3.84 0.14
CA TRP A 107 -2.74 -3.36 1.49
C TRP A 107 -1.63 -2.51 2.08
N VAL A 108 -1.99 -1.41 2.73
CA VAL A 108 -1.13 -0.70 3.67
C VAL A 108 -1.71 -0.82 5.08
N ASN A 109 -0.89 -1.13 6.08
CA ASN A 109 -1.37 -1.21 7.44
C ASN A 109 -1.65 0.19 8.03
N ASN A 110 -2.42 0.22 9.11
CA ASN A 110 -2.73 1.43 9.86
C ASN A 110 -2.24 1.33 11.32
N GLU A 111 -2.58 2.33 12.13
CA GLU A 111 -2.16 2.43 13.54
C GLU A 111 -2.63 1.25 14.40
N LYS A 112 -3.72 0.56 14.01
CA LYS A 112 -4.26 -0.60 14.75
C LYS A 112 -3.45 -1.88 14.49
N CYS A 113 -2.63 -1.90 13.43
CA CYS A 113 -1.91 -3.10 12.98
C CYS A 113 -0.45 -2.81 12.56
N LEU A 114 0.26 -2.01 13.36
CA LEU A 114 1.69 -1.74 13.19
C LEU A 114 2.55 -3.01 13.37
N ARG A 115 3.69 -3.10 12.68
CA ARG A 115 4.70 -4.15 12.90
C ARG A 115 5.06 -4.25 14.38
N LYS A 116 4.78 -5.37 15.04
CA LYS A 116 5.10 -5.64 16.45
C LYS A 116 5.31 -7.14 16.62
N ASP A 117 6.56 -7.58 16.72
CA ASP A 117 6.83 -9.01 16.70
C ASP A 117 6.16 -9.77 17.83
N GLY A 118 5.64 -10.96 17.51
CA GLY A 118 4.85 -11.79 18.43
C GLY A 118 3.43 -11.29 18.73
N ALA A 119 3.06 -10.04 18.39
CA ALA A 119 1.74 -9.51 18.69
C ALA A 119 0.63 -10.08 17.79
N LYS A 120 -0.60 -10.20 18.33
CA LYS A 120 -1.78 -10.55 17.53
C LYS A 120 -2.10 -9.50 16.46
N SER A 121 -1.79 -8.24 16.76
CA SER A 121 -1.96 -7.08 15.88
C SER A 121 -0.78 -6.86 14.92
N ASP A 122 0.22 -7.76 14.90
CA ASP A 122 1.36 -7.62 14.00
C ASP A 122 0.90 -7.57 12.54
N VAL A 123 1.45 -6.63 11.78
CA VAL A 123 1.15 -6.42 10.37
C VAL A 123 1.19 -7.70 9.53
N TYR A 124 2.18 -8.58 9.72
CA TYR A 124 2.26 -9.80 8.92
C TYR A 124 1.25 -10.85 9.36
N ARG A 125 0.90 -10.89 10.65
CA ARG A 125 -0.14 -11.79 11.17
C ARG A 125 -1.53 -11.38 10.69
N VAL A 126 -1.80 -10.07 10.68
CA VAL A 126 -3.04 -9.51 10.14
C VAL A 126 -3.11 -9.80 8.64
N PHE A 127 -2.07 -9.46 7.87
CA PHE A 127 -2.05 -9.73 6.44
C PHE A 127 -2.25 -11.23 6.12
N LYS A 128 -1.55 -12.13 6.83
CA LYS A 128 -1.76 -13.58 6.66
C LYS A 128 -3.20 -14.02 6.93
N THR A 129 -3.89 -13.36 7.87
CA THR A 129 -5.29 -13.63 8.19
C THR A 129 -6.23 -13.11 7.12
N MET A 130 -5.98 -11.92 6.57
CA MET A 130 -6.75 -11.36 5.45
C MET A 130 -6.67 -12.28 4.22
N LEU A 131 -5.46 -12.78 3.90
CA LEU A 131 -5.26 -13.77 2.82
C LEU A 131 -6.03 -15.07 3.09
N ARG A 132 -5.95 -15.62 4.31
CA ARG A 132 -6.66 -16.86 4.67
C ARG A 132 -8.19 -16.71 4.57
N LYS A 133 -8.70 -15.53 4.89
CA LYS A 133 -10.13 -15.22 4.82
C LYS A 133 -10.61 -14.86 3.41
N GLY A 134 -9.70 -14.67 2.46
CA GLY A 134 -10.03 -14.22 1.11
C GLY A 134 -10.45 -12.75 1.02
N GLU A 135 -10.21 -11.95 2.07
CA GLU A 135 -10.39 -10.49 2.05
C GLU A 135 -9.45 -9.85 1.00
N ILE A 136 -8.25 -10.40 0.88
CA ILE A 136 -7.29 -10.12 -0.19
C ILE A 136 -7.02 -11.43 -0.91
N ALA A 137 -7.18 -11.45 -2.23
CA ALA A 137 -6.95 -12.66 -3.01
C ALA A 137 -5.46 -13.04 -3.01
N GLU A 138 -5.19 -14.33 -2.78
CA GLU A 138 -3.84 -14.87 -2.78
C GLU A 138 -3.34 -15.24 -4.19
N ASP A 139 -4.24 -15.48 -5.14
CA ASP A 139 -3.91 -15.64 -6.55
C ASP A 139 -3.76 -14.27 -7.23
N TYR A 140 -2.87 -14.15 -8.22
CA TYR A 140 -2.62 -12.86 -8.89
C TYR A 140 -3.79 -12.44 -9.79
N ASP A 141 -4.33 -13.35 -10.61
CA ASP A 141 -5.37 -13.03 -11.58
C ASP A 141 -6.71 -12.75 -10.87
N VAL A 142 -6.99 -13.47 -9.78
CA VAL A 142 -8.13 -13.18 -8.91
C VAL A 142 -7.94 -11.85 -8.16
N LEU A 143 -6.70 -11.48 -7.81
CA LEU A 143 -6.44 -10.18 -7.19
C LEU A 143 -6.65 -9.04 -8.18
N LEU A 144 -6.13 -9.16 -9.40
CA LEU A 144 -6.25 -8.15 -10.44
C LEU A 144 -7.70 -7.97 -10.89
N SER A 145 -8.45 -9.05 -11.11
CA SER A 145 -9.87 -8.97 -11.51
C SER A 145 -10.78 -8.32 -10.47
N ARG A 146 -10.34 -8.23 -9.20
CA ARG A 146 -11.04 -7.55 -8.10
C ARG A 146 -10.45 -6.19 -7.76
N ALA A 147 -9.40 -5.78 -8.47
CA ALA A 147 -8.73 -4.50 -8.27
C ALA A 147 -9.33 -3.45 -9.19
N SER A 148 -9.21 -2.19 -8.78
CA SER A 148 -9.56 -1.03 -9.58
C SER A 148 -8.30 -0.32 -10.03
N GLU A 149 -8.33 0.25 -11.23
CA GLU A 149 -7.20 1.01 -11.74
C GLU A 149 -6.99 2.25 -10.84
N LEU A 150 -5.75 2.53 -10.47
CA LEU A 150 -5.43 3.72 -9.70
C LEU A 150 -5.47 4.94 -10.60
N GLU A 151 -6.13 5.97 -10.10
CA GLU A 151 -6.21 7.28 -10.71
C GLU A 151 -5.59 8.33 -9.80
N THR A 152 -4.96 9.33 -10.39
CA THR A 152 -4.59 10.54 -9.65
C THR A 152 -5.76 11.51 -9.72
N THR A 153 -6.51 11.63 -8.63
CA THR A 153 -7.66 12.54 -8.56
C THR A 153 -7.24 13.94 -8.10
N GLU A 154 -8.07 14.95 -8.36
CA GLU A 154 -7.82 16.31 -7.87
C GLU A 154 -7.84 16.38 -6.33
N GLU A 155 -8.65 15.55 -5.67
CA GLU A 155 -8.66 15.42 -4.21
C GLU A 155 -7.29 14.98 -3.70
N GLN A 156 -6.68 13.97 -4.34
CA GLN A 156 -5.34 13.50 -3.98
C GLN A 156 -4.31 14.61 -4.18
N ARG A 157 -4.33 15.29 -5.33
CA ARG A 157 -3.41 16.40 -5.62
C ARG A 157 -3.53 17.52 -4.58
N SER A 158 -4.76 17.86 -4.19
CA SER A 158 -5.03 18.95 -3.24
C SER A 158 -4.45 18.74 -1.84
N VAL A 159 -4.22 17.49 -1.41
CA VAL A 159 -3.66 17.18 -0.08
C VAL A 159 -2.20 16.71 -0.11
N LEU A 160 -1.65 16.48 -1.30
CA LEU A 160 -0.27 16.06 -1.50
C LEU A 160 0.67 17.22 -1.85
N GLN A 161 0.12 18.34 -2.35
CA GLN A 161 0.79 19.63 -2.54
C GLN A 161 0.64 20.50 -1.28
#